data_AF-F3QJV7-F1
#
_entry.id   AF-F3QJV7-F1
#
_cell.length_a   1.000
_cell.length_b   1.000
_cell.length_c   1.000
_cell.angle_alpha   90.00
_cell.angle_beta   90.00
_cell.angle_gamma   90.00
#
_symmetry.space_group_name_H-M   'P 1'
#
loop_
_entity.id
_entity.type
_entity.pdbx_description
1 polymer ?
#
loop_
_entity_poly.entity_id
_entity_poly.type
_entity_poly.pdbx_seq_one_letter_code
_entity_poly.pdbx_strand_id
1 'polypeptide(L)'
;MKLQNSSAKEKMSNQNLLKVLFLLSCLCLSLPSFSAGKLGADMHQAKGVQCQTCHGTDMKNPQYPTEETCTQCHQKAVLAEKTRNLPDANPHAAPHNGDCILCHLQHEKSENYCAQCHNFKFVVP
;
A
#
# COMPACT_ATOMS: atom_id res chain seq x y z
N MET A 1 -8.79 24.47 -63.35
CA MET A 1 -10.19 24.66 -62.93
C MET A 1 -10.87 23.29 -62.91
N LYS A 2 -11.53 22.93 -61.78
CA LYS A 2 -12.22 21.66 -61.40
C LYS A 2 -11.26 20.46 -61.17
N LEU A 3 -10.94 19.96 -59.95
CA LEU A 3 -11.69 19.52 -58.74
C LEU A 3 -12.71 18.39 -58.98
N GLN A 4 -12.33 17.15 -58.62
CA GLN A 4 -13.14 16.09 -57.98
C GLN A 4 -12.15 15.16 -57.23
N ASN A 5 -11.89 15.31 -55.94
CA ASN A 5 -12.65 14.84 -54.76
C ASN A 5 -13.01 13.34 -54.82
N SER A 6 -12.27 12.51 -54.08
CA SER A 6 -12.72 11.18 -53.65
C SER A 6 -12.37 11.00 -52.18
N SER A 7 -13.26 11.48 -51.31
CA SER A 7 -13.34 11.00 -49.93
C SER A 7 -14.23 9.75 -49.96
N ALA A 8 -13.60 8.58 -50.02
CA ALA A 8 -14.28 7.31 -49.81
C ALA A 8 -14.61 7.18 -48.32
N LYS A 9 -15.76 7.70 -47.91
CA LYS A 9 -16.34 7.45 -46.59
C LYS A 9 -17.00 6.07 -46.65
N GLU A 10 -16.25 5.01 -46.41
CA GLU A 10 -16.81 3.65 -46.31
C GLU A 10 -17.82 3.62 -45.15
N LYS A 11 -19.10 3.47 -45.50
CA LYS A 11 -20.20 3.40 -44.55
C LYS A 11 -20.20 2.00 -43.93
N MET A 12 -19.67 1.88 -42.73
CA MET A 12 -19.64 0.62 -42.01
C MET A 12 -21.07 0.12 -41.75
N SER A 13 -21.41 -1.09 -42.22
CA SER A 13 -22.75 -1.69 -42.08
C SER A 13 -23.16 -1.86 -40.61
N ASN A 14 -24.44 -1.73 -40.29
CA ASN A 14 -24.99 -1.88 -38.93
C ASN A 14 -24.61 -3.23 -38.28
N GLN A 15 -24.43 -4.29 -39.08
CA GLN A 15 -23.94 -5.59 -38.59
C GLN A 15 -22.45 -5.57 -38.22
N ASN A 16 -21.65 -4.79 -38.94
CA ASN A 16 -20.24 -4.58 -38.64
C ASN A 16 -20.08 -3.65 -37.42
N LEU A 17 -20.96 -2.67 -37.27
CA LEU A 17 -21.06 -1.82 -36.08
C LEU A 17 -21.40 -2.66 -34.84
N LEU A 18 -22.39 -3.56 -34.93
CA LEU A 18 -22.75 -4.47 -33.82
C LEU A 18 -21.59 -5.41 -33.44
N LYS A 19 -20.88 -5.96 -34.42
CA LYS A 19 -19.72 -6.83 -34.18
C LYS A 19 -18.56 -6.08 -33.54
N VAL A 20 -18.28 -4.85 -33.97
CA VAL A 20 -17.26 -3.99 -33.37
C VAL A 20 -17.63 -3.63 -31.94
N LEU A 21 -18.89 -3.29 -31.65
CA LEU A 21 -19.37 -3.03 -30.28
C LEU A 21 -19.26 -4.27 -29.37
N PHE A 22 -19.53 -5.46 -29.90
CA PHE A 22 -19.40 -6.71 -29.14
C PHE A 22 -17.92 -7.08 -28.87
N LEU A 23 -17.02 -6.88 -29.83
CA LEU A 23 -15.58 -7.06 -29.66
C LEU A 23 -14.95 -6.04 -28.70
N LEU A 24 -15.44 -4.78 -28.71
CA LEU A 24 -14.97 -3.74 -27.78
C LEU A 24 -15.42 -4.00 -26.34
N SER A 25 -16.62 -4.57 -26.15
CA SER A 25 -17.15 -4.99 -24.84
C SER A 25 -16.29 -6.06 -24.16
N CYS A 26 -15.80 -7.05 -24.91
CA CYS A 26 -14.98 -8.13 -24.37
C CYS A 26 -13.55 -7.68 -23.97
N LEU A 27 -13.03 -6.60 -24.55
CA LEU A 27 -11.67 -6.13 -24.27
C LEU A 27 -11.55 -5.33 -22.95
N CYS A 28 -12.68 -4.85 -22.40
CA CYS A 28 -12.70 -4.05 -21.18
C CYS A 28 -12.75 -4.87 -19.88
N LEU A 29 -12.98 -6.20 -19.94
CA LEU A 29 -13.10 -7.06 -18.74
C LEU A 29 -11.77 -7.65 -18.25
N SER A 30 -10.66 -7.45 -18.97
CA SER A 30 -9.36 -8.06 -18.65
C SER A 30 -8.36 -7.10 -17.99
N LEU A 31 -8.83 -6.01 -17.35
CA LEU A 31 -7.95 -5.17 -16.55
C LEU A 31 -7.49 -5.96 -15.31
N PRO A 32 -6.18 -6.19 -15.12
CA PRO A 32 -5.70 -6.77 -13.89
C PRO A 32 -6.05 -5.81 -12.75
N SER A 33 -6.80 -6.28 -11.76
CA SER A 33 -7.01 -5.52 -10.53
C SER A 33 -5.66 -5.38 -9.83
N PHE A 34 -5.12 -4.17 -9.82
CA PHE A 34 -4.00 -3.84 -8.94
C PHE A 34 -4.50 -3.93 -7.50
N SER A 35 -4.17 -5.01 -6.80
CA SER A 35 -4.30 -5.03 -5.36
C SER A 35 -3.24 -4.08 -4.81
N ALA A 36 -3.65 -2.99 -4.17
CA ALA A 36 -2.76 -2.33 -3.22
C ALA A 36 -2.27 -3.41 -2.24
N GLY A 37 -0.95 -3.50 -2.02
CA GLY A 37 -0.41 -4.40 -1.00
C GLY A 37 -1.05 -4.07 0.36
N LYS A 38 -1.20 -5.08 1.24
CA LYS A 38 -1.69 -4.82 2.60
C LYS A 38 -0.76 -3.82 3.28
N LEU A 39 -1.32 -2.74 3.77
CA LEU A 39 -0.63 -1.76 4.60
C LEU A 39 -0.60 -2.27 6.04
N GLY A 40 0.24 -1.69 6.89
CA GLY A 40 0.39 -2.16 8.26
C GLY A 40 -0.94 -2.15 9.05
N ALA A 41 -1.79 -1.15 8.84
CA ALA A 41 -3.10 -1.07 9.48
C ALA A 41 -4.02 -2.21 9.04
N ASP A 42 -3.93 -2.65 7.78
CA ASP A 42 -4.70 -3.80 7.27
C ASP A 42 -4.25 -5.11 7.94
N MET A 43 -2.97 -5.22 8.31
CA MET A 43 -2.43 -6.38 9.03
C MET A 43 -3.00 -6.46 10.45
N HIS A 44 -3.12 -5.33 11.14
CA HIS A 44 -3.74 -5.24 12.47
C HIS A 44 -5.25 -5.51 12.39
N GLN A 45 -5.94 -4.90 11.42
CA GLN A 45 -7.38 -5.13 11.21
C GLN A 45 -7.67 -6.61 10.90
N ALA A 46 -6.83 -7.26 10.09
CA ALA A 46 -6.96 -8.69 9.79
C ALA A 46 -6.79 -9.61 11.03
N LYS A 47 -6.24 -9.09 12.13
CA LYS A 47 -6.14 -9.76 13.43
C LYS A 47 -7.27 -9.36 14.40
N GLY A 48 -8.25 -8.58 13.94
CA GLY A 48 -9.38 -8.14 14.75
C GLY A 48 -9.10 -6.91 15.61
N VAL A 49 -7.98 -6.22 15.40
CA VAL A 49 -7.69 -4.94 16.07
C VAL A 49 -8.61 -3.87 15.50
N GLN A 50 -9.34 -3.20 16.37
CA GLN A 50 -10.29 -2.15 15.96
C GLN A 50 -9.57 -0.81 15.80
N CYS A 51 -10.09 0.06 14.94
CA CYS A 51 -9.51 1.40 14.69
C CYS A 51 -9.32 2.19 16.00
N GLN A 52 -10.28 2.04 16.93
CA GLN A 52 -10.31 2.70 18.21
C GLN A 52 -9.18 2.29 19.15
N THR A 53 -8.60 1.10 18.94
CA THR A 53 -7.43 0.65 19.71
C THR A 53 -6.26 1.60 19.50
N CYS A 54 -6.11 2.14 18.29
CA CYS A 54 -5.02 3.06 17.97
C CYS A 54 -5.46 4.53 18.04
N HIS A 55 -6.67 4.84 17.57
CA HIS A 55 -7.15 6.20 17.38
C HIS A 55 -8.08 6.72 18.48
N GLY A 56 -8.32 5.92 19.54
CA GLY A 56 -9.26 6.26 20.60
C GLY A 56 -10.73 6.06 20.17
N THR A 57 -11.65 6.25 21.10
CA THR A 57 -13.07 5.91 20.89
C THR A 57 -13.83 6.94 20.05
N ASP A 58 -13.40 8.20 20.03
CA ASP A 58 -14.02 9.26 19.22
C ASP A 58 -13.44 9.29 17.80
N MET A 59 -14.03 8.50 16.90
CA MET A 59 -13.59 8.45 15.50
C MET A 59 -13.90 9.72 14.69
N LYS A 60 -14.65 10.69 15.24
CA LYS A 60 -14.79 12.02 14.61
C LYS A 60 -13.57 12.89 14.86
N ASN A 61 -12.83 12.62 15.94
CA ASN A 61 -11.60 13.30 16.34
C ASN A 61 -10.52 12.24 16.68
N PRO A 62 -10.04 11.48 15.67
CA PRO A 62 -9.13 10.37 15.91
C PRO A 62 -7.82 10.90 16.50
N GLN A 63 -7.34 10.20 17.53
CA GLN A 63 -6.05 10.48 18.12
C GLN A 63 -4.94 9.91 17.24
N TYR A 64 -3.81 10.60 17.20
CA TYR A 64 -2.61 10.05 16.57
C TYR A 64 -1.98 9.01 17.52
N PRO A 65 -1.68 7.80 17.03
CA PRO A 65 -1.03 6.79 17.84
C PRO A 65 0.32 7.28 18.36
N THR A 66 0.59 7.04 19.64
CA THR A 66 1.91 7.27 20.24
C THR A 66 2.69 5.97 20.30
N GLU A 67 3.93 6.02 20.77
CA GLU A 67 4.70 4.83 21.05
C GLU A 67 4.02 3.91 22.08
N GLU A 68 3.35 4.48 23.09
CA GLU A 68 2.59 3.69 24.07
C GLU A 68 1.47 2.88 23.41
N THR A 69 0.81 3.42 22.39
CA THR A 69 -0.22 2.70 21.63
C THR A 69 0.31 1.39 21.05
N CYS A 70 1.53 1.41 20.49
CA CYS A 70 2.18 0.24 19.91
C CYS A 70 2.64 -0.74 21.00
N THR A 71 3.27 -0.21 22.05
CA THR A 71 3.97 -1.01 23.06
C THR A 71 3.04 -1.69 24.07
N GLN A 72 1.77 -1.29 24.15
CA GLN A 72 0.70 -2.03 24.84
C GLN A 72 0.65 -3.51 24.40
N CYS A 73 0.84 -3.77 23.10
CA CYS A 73 0.84 -5.12 22.54
C CYS A 73 2.24 -5.61 22.13
N HIS A 74 3.13 -4.70 21.73
CA HIS A 74 4.46 -5.02 21.21
C HIS A 74 5.57 -4.48 22.12
N GLN A 75 5.91 -5.21 23.17
CA GLN A 75 6.95 -4.78 24.10
C GLN A 75 8.32 -4.68 23.42
N LYS A 76 9.00 -3.53 23.51
CA LYS A 76 10.29 -3.26 22.87
C LYS A 76 11.35 -4.31 23.17
N ALA A 77 11.50 -4.71 24.44
CA ALA A 77 12.48 -5.73 24.84
C ALA A 77 12.22 -7.08 24.15
N VAL A 78 10.96 -7.46 23.97
CA VAL A 78 10.58 -8.70 23.27
C VAL A 78 10.85 -8.58 21.78
N LEU A 79 10.60 -7.42 21.16
CA LEU A 79 10.94 -7.17 19.76
C LEU A 79 12.44 -7.24 19.53
N ALA A 80 13.24 -6.56 20.35
CA ALA A 80 14.69 -6.58 20.31
C ALA A 80 15.25 -8.00 20.41
N GLU A 81 14.76 -8.80 21.35
CA GLU A 81 15.16 -10.20 21.49
C GLU A 81 14.78 -11.02 20.25
N LYS A 82 13.56 -10.87 19.72
CA LYS A 82 13.11 -11.60 18.52
C LYS A 82 13.92 -11.25 17.28
N THR A 83 14.42 -10.03 17.16
CA THR A 83 15.22 -9.58 16.02
C THR A 83 16.73 -9.60 16.26
N ARG A 84 17.22 -10.21 17.36
CA ARG A 84 18.64 -10.22 17.73
C ARG A 84 19.56 -10.93 16.73
N ASN A 85 19.01 -11.84 15.93
CA ASN A 85 19.76 -12.64 14.96
C ASN A 85 19.61 -12.10 13.53
N LEU A 86 19.02 -10.90 13.34
CA LEU A 86 19.06 -10.26 12.03
C LEU A 86 20.51 -10.00 11.61
N PRO A 87 20.83 -10.15 10.32
CA PRO A 87 22.16 -9.86 9.81
C PRO A 87 22.52 -8.38 10.06
N ASP A 88 23.81 -8.14 10.27
CA ASP A 88 24.45 -6.83 10.44
C ASP A 88 24.11 -6.07 11.74
N ALA A 89 22.84 -5.79 11.98
CA ALA A 89 22.39 -5.01 13.13
C ALA A 89 20.94 -5.33 13.53
N ASN A 90 20.58 -4.95 14.76
CA ASN A 90 19.23 -5.11 15.28
C ASN A 90 18.49 -3.76 15.24
N PRO A 91 17.49 -3.57 14.36
CA PRO A 91 16.76 -2.31 14.24
C PRO A 91 15.95 -1.96 15.50
N HIS A 92 15.59 -2.95 16.32
CA HIS A 92 14.84 -2.74 17.57
C HIS A 92 15.74 -2.62 18.81
N ALA A 93 17.07 -2.64 18.63
CA ALA A 93 18.04 -2.34 19.68
C ALA A 93 19.00 -1.21 19.24
N ALA A 94 18.53 -0.34 18.35
CA ALA A 94 19.30 0.79 17.85
C ALA A 94 19.51 1.86 18.94
N PRO A 95 20.65 2.57 18.95
CA PRO A 95 20.93 3.63 19.93
C PRO A 95 20.13 4.92 19.68
N HIS A 96 19.47 5.06 18.53
CA HIS A 96 18.67 6.21 18.14
C HIS A 96 17.51 5.78 17.22
N ASN A 97 16.56 6.69 16.98
CA ASN A 97 15.41 6.50 16.08
C ASN A 97 14.57 5.26 16.44
N GLY A 98 14.33 5.06 17.73
CA GLY A 98 13.59 3.92 18.27
C GLY A 98 12.07 4.04 18.23
N ASP A 99 11.55 5.13 17.66
CA ASP A 99 10.11 5.38 17.56
C ASP A 99 9.49 4.48 16.49
N CYS A 100 8.43 3.76 16.86
CA CYS A 100 7.83 2.73 16.00
C CYS A 100 7.39 3.27 14.63
N ILE A 101 6.84 4.48 14.61
CA ILE A 101 6.23 5.11 13.42
C ILE A 101 7.24 5.69 12.43
N LEU A 102 8.54 5.74 12.75
CA LEU A 102 9.55 6.16 11.76
C LEU A 102 9.73 5.12 10.66
N CYS A 103 9.44 3.86 10.96
CA CYS A 103 9.60 2.73 10.04
C CYS A 103 8.25 2.07 9.72
N HIS A 104 7.43 1.80 10.74
CA HIS A 104 6.17 1.07 10.61
C HIS A 104 5.00 2.01 10.30
N LEU A 105 4.94 2.46 9.05
CA LEU A 105 3.84 3.29 8.56
C LEU A 105 2.57 2.46 8.41
N GLN A 106 1.52 2.85 9.13
CA GLN A 106 0.32 2.03 9.24
C GLN A 106 -0.64 2.22 8.05
N HIS A 107 -0.79 3.46 7.59
CA HIS A 107 -1.67 3.81 6.47
C HIS A 107 -0.90 4.12 5.18
N GLU A 108 0.38 3.76 5.13
CA GLU A 108 1.27 3.90 3.98
C GLU A 108 2.25 2.72 3.94
N LYS A 109 3.12 2.65 2.92
CA LYS A 109 4.11 1.58 2.85
C LYS A 109 5.20 1.81 3.89
N SER A 110 5.51 0.80 4.70
CA SER A 110 6.61 0.86 5.65
C SER A 110 7.96 1.21 5.01
N GLU A 111 8.80 1.90 5.77
CA GLU A 111 10.09 2.40 5.33
C GLU A 111 11.23 1.86 6.19
N ASN A 112 12.38 1.58 5.56
CA ASN A 112 13.61 1.33 6.28
C ASN A 112 14.29 2.68 6.58
N TYR A 113 13.87 3.34 7.66
CA TYR A 113 14.42 4.64 8.06
C TYR A 113 15.94 4.58 8.28
N CYS A 114 16.46 3.45 8.74
CA CYS A 114 17.90 3.25 8.93
C CYS A 114 18.68 3.40 7.61
N ALA A 115 18.05 3.08 6.47
CA ALA A 115 18.67 3.18 5.15
C ALA A 115 18.95 4.62 4.68
N GLN A 116 18.44 5.63 5.40
CA GLN A 116 18.74 7.03 5.12
C GLN A 116 20.19 7.39 5.47
N CYS A 117 20.80 6.68 6.42
CA CYS A 117 22.18 6.93 6.88
C CYS A 117 23.09 5.70 6.75
N HIS A 118 22.52 4.50 6.82
CA HIS A 118 23.25 3.23 6.76
C HIS A 118 22.87 2.44 5.51
N ASN A 119 23.68 1.46 5.11
CA ASN A 119 23.35 0.61 3.96
C ASN A 119 22.59 -0.67 4.36
N PHE A 120 21.85 -0.65 5.47
CA PHE A 120 21.09 -1.82 5.93
C PHE A 120 19.97 -2.16 4.95
N LYS A 121 19.72 -3.46 4.76
CA LYS A 121 18.68 -3.98 3.85
C LYS A 121 17.50 -4.59 4.61
N PHE A 122 17.11 -3.95 5.71
CA PHE A 122 15.96 -4.40 6.49
C PHE A 122 14.68 -4.33 5.67
N VAL A 123 13.86 -5.37 5.81
CA VAL A 123 12.49 -5.41 5.31
C VAL A 123 11.58 -5.09 6.49
N VAL A 124 10.91 -3.96 6.41
CA VAL A 124 9.98 -3.51 7.45
C VAL A 124 8.57 -3.97 7.08
N PRO A 125 7.88 -4.71 7.97
CA PRO A 125 6.50 -5.15 7.76
C PRO A 125 5.52 -3.98 7.77
#